data_AF-A0A356B548-F1
#
_entry.id   AF-A0A356B548-F1
#
_cell.length_a   1.000
_cell.length_b   1.000
_cell.length_c   1.000
_cell.angle_alpha   90.00
_cell.angle_beta   90.00
_cell.angle_gamma   90.00
#
_symmetry.space_group_name_H-M   'P 1'
#
loop_
_entity.id
_entity.type
_entity.pdbx_description
1 polymer ?
#
loop_
_entity_poly.entity_id
_entity_poly.type
_entity_poly.pdbx_seq_one_letter_code
_entity_poly.pdbx_strand_id
1 'polypeptide(L)'
;MSDMTIRNPADMKRFADEIDEYCTSMKSVCNELKSGLSSAESMMKDDQSKKALRRFETLAEELIKGLPEAQEAAEKLRAAAKPLDSALSLNI
;
A
#
# COMPACT_ATOMS: atom_id res chain seq x y z
N MET A 1 -4.10 -7.24 22.00
CA MET A 1 -3.44 -6.22 21.16
C MET A 1 -3.27 -4.99 22.03
N SER A 2 -2.04 -4.57 22.33
CA SER A 2 -1.82 -3.29 23.01
C SER A 2 -2.28 -2.17 22.08
N ASP A 3 -3.11 -1.27 22.58
CA ASP A 3 -3.56 -0.07 21.86
C ASP A 3 -2.33 0.79 21.54
N MET A 4 -1.84 0.67 20.31
CA MET A 4 -0.66 1.40 19.84
C MET A 4 -1.14 2.75 19.30
N THR A 5 -1.52 3.65 20.21
CA THR A 5 -1.90 5.00 19.83
C THR A 5 -0.65 5.82 19.51
N ILE A 6 -0.43 6.16 18.23
CA ILE A 6 0.60 7.12 17.83
C ILE A 6 0.09 8.52 18.19
N ARG A 7 0.72 9.18 19.17
CA ARG A 7 0.31 10.52 19.65
C ARG A 7 1.30 11.64 19.31
N ASN A 8 2.51 11.27 18.88
CA ASN A 8 3.53 12.21 18.50
C ASN A 8 3.38 12.59 17.01
N PRO A 9 3.22 13.88 16.65
CA PRO A 9 3.03 14.29 15.27
C PRO A 9 4.19 13.91 14.34
N ALA A 10 5.43 13.82 14.84
CA ALA A 10 6.57 13.36 14.05
C ALA A 10 6.43 11.87 13.67
N ASP A 11 6.04 11.04 14.63
CA ASP A 11 5.81 9.60 14.40
C ASP A 11 4.60 9.37 13.49
N MET A 12 3.55 10.20 13.59
CA MET A 12 2.39 10.16 12.69
C MET A 12 2.78 10.47 11.24
N LYS A 13 3.57 11.53 11.02
CA LYS A 13 4.05 11.89 9.66
C LYS A 13 4.94 10.79 9.10
N ARG A 14 5.89 10.29 9.89
CA ARG A 14 6.78 9.19 9.51
C ARG A 14 6.00 7.94 9.11
N PHE A 15 5.02 7.53 9.92
CA PHE A 15 4.21 6.35 9.60
C PHE A 15 3.37 6.54 8.33
N ALA A 16 2.84 7.75 8.09
CA ALA A 16 2.17 8.06 6.84
C ALA A 16 3.10 7.97 5.61
N ASP A 17 4.35 8.42 5.75
CA ASP A 17 5.37 8.31 4.70
C ASP A 17 5.75 6.84 4.44
N GLU A 18 5.91 6.03 5.49
CA GLU A 18 6.15 4.58 5.38
C GLU A 18 4.98 3.86 4.66
N ILE A 19 3.73 4.29 4.87
CA ILE A 19 2.57 3.76 4.11
C ILE A 19 2.66 4.10 2.63
N ASP A 20 3.04 5.33 2.26
CA ASP A 20 3.15 5.72 0.85
C ASP A 20 4.30 5.01 0.14
N GLU A 21 5.44 4.82 0.81
CA GLU A 21 6.56 4.02 0.31
C GLU A 21 6.15 2.56 0.10
N TYR A 22 5.42 1.99 1.06
CA TYR A 22 4.86 0.65 0.95
C TYR A 22 3.90 0.53 -0.23
N CYS A 23 2.97 1.46 -0.40
CA CYS A 23 2.01 1.45 -1.50
C CYS A 23 2.72 1.55 -2.86
N THR A 24 3.72 2.43 -2.96
CA THR A 24 4.53 2.57 -4.18
C THR A 24 5.26 1.27 -4.52
N SER A 25 5.89 0.64 -3.51
CA SER A 25 6.61 -0.62 -3.68
C SER A 25 5.67 -1.76 -4.07
N MET A 26 4.53 -1.89 -3.39
CA MET A 26 3.53 -2.92 -3.67
C MET A 26 2.97 -2.78 -5.08
N LYS A 27 2.70 -1.55 -5.53
CA LYS A 27 2.26 -1.28 -6.90
C LYS A 27 3.29 -1.74 -7.93
N SER A 28 4.58 -1.46 -7.70
CA SER A 28 5.66 -1.92 -8.59
C SER A 28 5.72 -3.44 -8.67
N VAL A 29 5.80 -4.10 -7.50
CA VAL A 29 5.89 -5.57 -7.41
C VAL A 29 4.67 -6.24 -8.05
N CYS A 30 3.46 -5.71 -7.84
CA CYS A 30 2.26 -6.26 -8.47
C CYS A 30 2.30 -6.10 -10.01
N ASN A 31 2.78 -4.96 -10.53
CA ASN A 31 2.92 -4.76 -11.97
C ASN A 31 3.96 -5.70 -12.59
N GLU A 32 5.10 -5.89 -11.93
CA GLU A 32 6.13 -6.86 -12.34
C GLU A 32 5.58 -8.29 -12.34
N LEU A 33 4.86 -8.67 -11.28
CA LEU A 33 4.19 -9.96 -11.17
C LEU A 33 3.21 -10.17 -12.31
N LYS A 34 2.34 -9.19 -12.60
CA LYS A 34 1.41 -9.26 -13.73
C LYS A 34 2.13 -9.49 -15.06
N SER A 35 3.19 -8.73 -15.34
CA SER A 35 4.00 -8.91 -16.56
C SER A 35 4.60 -10.32 -16.66
N GLY A 36 5.12 -10.85 -15.56
CA GLY A 36 5.65 -12.21 -15.48
C GLY A 36 4.56 -13.28 -15.69
N LEU A 37 3.38 -13.09 -15.11
CA LEU A 37 2.23 -13.99 -15.26
C LEU A 37 1.71 -14.00 -16.70
N SER A 38 1.56 -12.84 -17.35
CA SER A 38 1.14 -12.77 -18.76
C SER A 38 2.17 -13.44 -19.68
N SER A 39 3.46 -13.25 -19.40
CA SER A 39 4.54 -13.91 -20.14
C SER A 39 4.47 -15.43 -19.98
N ALA A 40 4.30 -15.92 -18.74
CA ALA A 40 4.16 -17.34 -18.45
C ALA A 40 2.90 -17.93 -19.12
N GLU A 41 1.75 -17.24 -19.07
CA GLU A 41 0.50 -17.72 -19.67
C GLU A 41 0.64 -17.95 -21.18
N SER A 42 1.36 -17.07 -21.87
CA SER A 42 1.61 -17.19 -23.32
C SER A 42 2.39 -18.45 -23.70
N MET A 43 3.19 -18.99 -22.78
CA MET A 43 4.01 -20.19 -22.99
C MET A 43 3.29 -21.48 -22.57
N MET A 44 2.20 -21.38 -21.82
CA MET A 44 1.44 -22.53 -21.34
C MET A 44 0.57 -23.15 -22.43
N LYS A 45 0.50 -24.48 -22.44
CA LYS A 45 -0.32 -25.24 -23.41
C LYS A 45 -1.64 -25.74 -22.82
N ASP A 46 -1.71 -25.92 -21.51
CA ASP A 46 -2.90 -26.43 -20.82
C ASP A 46 -3.74 -25.31 -20.21
N ASP A 47 -5.06 -25.47 -20.28
CA ASP A 47 -6.01 -24.47 -19.79
C ASP A 47 -6.04 -24.36 -18.26
N GLN A 48 -5.68 -25.42 -17.55
CA GLN A 48 -5.68 -25.44 -16.08
C GLN A 48 -4.59 -24.52 -15.53
N SER A 49 -3.37 -24.57 -16.09
CA SER A 49 -2.26 -23.69 -15.73
C SER A 49 -2.58 -22.25 -16.10
N LYS A 50 -3.12 -21.98 -17.29
CA LYS A 50 -3.57 -20.63 -17.69
C LYS A 50 -4.59 -20.06 -16.70
N LYS A 51 -5.57 -20.87 -16.30
CA LYS A 51 -6.57 -20.48 -15.30
C LYS A 51 -5.95 -20.17 -13.94
N ALA A 52 -4.93 -20.91 -13.51
CA ALA A 52 -4.20 -20.63 -12.28
C ALA A 52 -3.44 -19.30 -12.38
N LEU A 53 -2.74 -19.04 -13.48
CA LEU A 53 -2.00 -17.79 -13.70
C LEU A 53 -2.92 -16.56 -13.69
N ARG A 54 -4.07 -16.62 -14.38
CA ARG A 54 -5.08 -15.54 -14.38
C ARG A 54 -5.64 -15.24 -12.99
N ARG A 55 -5.73 -16.23 -12.10
CA ARG A 55 -6.14 -16.00 -10.70
C ARG A 55 -5.11 -15.16 -9.96
N PHE A 56 -3.82 -15.44 -10.14
CA PHE A 56 -2.77 -14.61 -9.55
C PHE A 56 -2.76 -13.20 -10.14
N GLU A 57 -3.03 -13.06 -11.43
CA GLU A 57 -3.15 -11.75 -12.08
C GLU A 57 -4.32 -10.94 -11.47
N THR A 58 -5.46 -11.59 -11.27
CA THR A 58 -6.63 -10.98 -10.62
C THR A 58 -6.32 -10.53 -9.18
N LEU A 59 -5.64 -11.37 -8.40
CA LEU A 59 -5.23 -11.02 -7.04
C LEU A 59 -4.26 -9.83 -7.01
N ALA A 60 -3.32 -9.76 -7.95
CA ALA A 60 -2.42 -8.62 -8.09
C ALA A 60 -3.19 -7.32 -8.43
N GLU A 61 -4.23 -7.41 -9.26
CA GLU A 61 -5.11 -6.28 -9.57
C GLU A 61 -5.94 -5.83 -8.37
N GLU A 62 -6.48 -6.78 -7.60
CA GLU A 62 -7.23 -6.47 -6.38
C GLU A 62 -6.34 -5.79 -5.33
N LEU A 63 -5.09 -6.25 -5.16
CA LEU A 63 -4.12 -5.58 -4.30
C LEU A 63 -3.88 -4.14 -4.74
N ILE A 64 -3.62 -3.90 -6.03
CA ILE A 64 -3.43 -2.55 -6.58
C ILE A 64 -4.65 -1.67 -6.33
N LYS A 65 -5.87 -2.20 -6.50
CA LYS A 65 -7.12 -1.46 -6.29
C LYS A 65 -7.35 -1.07 -4.83
N GLY A 66 -6.79 -1.80 -3.88
CA GLY A 66 -6.86 -1.49 -2.45
C GLY A 66 -5.84 -0.45 -1.96
N LEU A 67 -4.75 -0.22 -2.70
CA LEU A 67 -3.70 0.73 -2.29
C LEU A 67 -4.21 2.16 -2.03
N PRO A 68 -5.12 2.73 -2.85
CA PRO A 68 -5.64 4.08 -2.60
C PRO A 68 -6.29 4.26 -1.22
N GLU A 69 -6.94 3.23 -0.67
CA GLU A 69 -7.55 3.32 0.68
C GLU A 69 -6.49 3.45 1.78
N ALA A 70 -5.35 2.77 1.63
CA ALA A 70 -4.22 2.90 2.54
C ALA A 70 -3.58 4.29 2.44
N GLN A 71 -3.44 4.83 1.22
CA GLN A 71 -2.92 6.18 1.00
C GLN A 71 -3.87 7.25 1.57
N GLU A 72 -5.19 7.09 1.43
CA GLU A 72 -6.17 7.97 2.06
C GLU A 72 -6.05 7.96 3.60
N ALA A 73 -5.80 6.79 4.20
CA ALA A 73 -5.53 6.68 5.63
C ALA A 73 -4.24 7.42 6.03
N ALA A 74 -3.18 7.33 5.22
CA ALA A 74 -1.94 8.09 5.42
C ALA A 74 -2.17 9.61 5.34
N GLU A 75 -2.97 10.09 4.39
CA GLU A 75 -3.34 11.50 4.28
C GLU A 75 -4.12 12.00 5.50
N LYS A 76 -5.10 11.21 5.98
CA LYS A 76 -5.84 11.51 7.21
C LYS A 76 -4.91 11.58 8.42
N LEU A 77 -3.93 10.69 8.49
CA LEU A 77 -2.94 10.70 9.56
C LEU A 77 -2.07 11.96 9.53
N ARG A 78 -1.58 12.38 8.34
CA ARG A 78 -0.86 13.65 8.18
C ARG A 78 -1.72 14.85 8.56
N ALA A 79 -2.99 14.84 8.20
CA ALA A 79 -3.93 15.91 8.55
C ALA A 79 -4.13 15.99 10.08
N ALA A 80 -4.27 14.86 10.76
CA ALA A 80 -4.38 14.79 12.21
C ALA A 80 -3.09 15.22 12.94
N ALA A 81 -1.91 15.02 12.34
CA ALA A 81 -0.64 15.45 12.92
C ALA A 81 -0.47 16.98 12.94
N LYS A 82 -1.03 17.71 11.96
CA LYS A 82 -0.88 19.18 11.84
C LYS A 82 -1.27 19.98 13.10
N PRO A 83 -2.47 19.81 13.69
CA PRO A 83 -2.83 20.55 14.90
C PRO A 83 -1.96 20.20 16.10
N LEU A 84 -1.50 18.94 16.21
CA LEU A 84 -0.61 18.50 17.30
C LEU A 84 0.77 19.14 17.19
N ASP A 85 1.31 19.21 15.98
CA ASP A 85 2.59 19.86 15.65
C ASP A 85 2.56 21.36 15.99
N SER A 86 1.44 22.02 15.67
CA SER A 86 1.22 23.43 16.01
C SER A 86 1.12 23.66 17.52
N ALA A 87 0.42 22.79 18.24
CA ALA A 87 0.29 22.88 19.69
C ALA A 87 1.63 22.67 20.43
N LEU A 88 2.46 21.74 19.95
CA LEU A 88 3.82 21.56 20.49
C LEU A 88 4.69 22.79 20.25
N SER A 89 4.63 23.37 19.05
CA SER A 89 5.43 24.54 18.68
C SER A 89 5.06 25.81 19.45
N LEU A 90 3.84 25.91 19.99
CA LEU A 90 3.37 27.04 20.81
C LEU A 90 3.70 26.90 22.30
N ASN A 91 4.09 25.70 22.75
CA ASN A 91 4.43 25.41 24.15
C ASN A 91 5.96 25.44 24.40
N ILE A 92 6.73 25.99 23.45
CA ILE A 92 8.17 26.24 23.54
C ILE A 92 8.40 27.76 23.56
#